data_AF-A0A6V7LJG5-F1
#
_entry.id   AF-A0A6V7LJG5-F1
#
_cell.length_a   1.000
_cell.length_b   1.000
_cell.length_c   1.000
_cell.angle_alpha   90.00
_cell.angle_beta   90.00
_cell.angle_gamma   90.00
#
_symmetry.space_group_name_H-M   'P 1'
#
loop_
_entity.id
_entity.type
_entity.pdbx_description
1 polymer ?
#
loop_
_entity_poly.entity_id
_entity_poly.type
_entity_poly.pdbx_seq_one_letter_code
_entity_poly.pdbx_strand_id
1 'polypeptide(L)'
;IGLPNAGKSTLLRAISRARPKVAAYPFTTLKPHLGMVQYDDYEQIAVADLPGLIEDSHKNKGLGIMFLKHAERCAALLFIVDVSVEEPWEQLETLTHEINQFSTRLNERPKMVIANKIDLPGAE
;
A
#
# COMPACT_ATOMS: atom_id res chain seq x y z
N ILE A 1 -0.74 -0.91 0.14
CA ILE A 1 -0.67 -1.41 -1.27
C ILE A 1 -2.09 -1.55 -1.77
N GLY A 2 -2.36 -1.22 -3.04
CA GLY A 2 -3.70 -1.26 -3.61
C GLY A 2 -3.70 -0.62 -4.99
N LEU A 3 -4.68 -0.95 -5.82
CA LEU A 3 -4.85 -0.37 -7.15
C LEU A 3 -5.03 1.16 -7.08
N PRO A 4 -4.86 1.89 -8.19
CA PRO A 4 -5.25 3.30 -8.28
C PRO A 4 -6.67 3.51 -7.73
N ASN A 5 -6.91 4.61 -7.03
CA ASN A 5 -8.22 4.97 -6.45
C ASN A 5 -8.81 4.00 -5.40
N ALA A 6 -8.09 2.98 -4.94
CA ALA A 6 -8.50 2.10 -3.82
C ALA A 6 -8.62 2.84 -2.47
N GLY A 7 -8.28 4.13 -2.38
CA GLY A 7 -8.39 4.94 -1.16
C GLY A 7 -7.17 4.92 -0.24
N LYS A 8 -6.01 4.46 -0.72
CA LYS A 8 -4.76 4.37 0.07
C LYS A 8 -4.38 5.66 0.80
N SER A 9 -4.30 6.78 0.07
CA SER A 9 -3.90 8.05 0.65
C SER A 9 -4.98 8.67 1.55
N THR A 10 -6.25 8.31 1.33
CA THR A 10 -7.37 8.71 2.21
C THR A 10 -7.26 7.97 3.54
N LEU A 11 -7.07 6.64 3.50
CA LEU A 11 -6.86 5.82 4.69
C LEU A 11 -5.62 6.31 5.47
N LEU A 12 -4.49 6.55 4.77
CA LEU A 12 -3.28 7.04 5.42
C LEU A 12 -3.54 8.32 6.22
N ARG A 13 -4.24 9.30 5.61
CA ARG A 13 -4.61 10.56 6.27
C ARG A 13 -5.55 10.35 7.46
N ALA A 14 -6.48 9.41 7.36
CA ALA A 14 -7.45 9.13 8.40
C ALA A 14 -6.79 8.49 9.64
N ILE A 15 -5.85 7.56 9.43
CA ILE A 15 -5.17 6.86 10.53
C ILE A 15 -3.99 7.64 11.10
N SER A 16 -3.34 8.50 10.31
CA SER A 16 -2.24 9.32 10.79
C SER A 16 -2.76 10.59 11.46
N ARG A 17 -2.57 10.73 12.78
CA ARG A 17 -2.87 11.98 13.51
C ARG A 17 -2.03 13.18 13.02
N ALA A 18 -0.96 12.93 12.26
CA ALA A 18 -0.08 13.94 11.65
C ALA A 18 -0.33 14.09 10.15
N ARG A 19 -0.16 15.32 9.60
CA ARG A 19 -0.17 15.53 8.14
C ARG A 19 0.90 14.64 7.48
N PRO A 20 0.55 13.78 6.51
CA PRO A 20 1.52 12.92 5.85
C PRO A 20 2.67 13.75 5.29
N LYS A 21 3.91 13.39 5.67
CA LYS A 21 5.10 14.04 5.14
C LYS A 21 5.54 13.30 3.89
N VAL A 22 5.89 14.07 2.87
CA VAL A 22 6.53 13.53 1.68
C VAL A 22 7.97 13.20 2.06
N ALA A 23 8.35 11.92 2.09
CA ALA A 23 9.73 11.54 2.37
C ALA A 23 10.54 11.44 1.08
N ALA A 24 11.72 12.04 1.10
CA ALA A 24 12.74 11.82 0.10
C ALA A 24 13.67 10.72 0.62
N TYR A 25 13.36 9.47 0.29
CA TYR A 25 14.34 8.43 0.50
C TYR A 25 15.48 8.60 -0.52
N PRO A 26 16.74 8.37 -0.11
CA PRO A 26 17.83 8.32 -1.06
C PRO A 26 17.44 7.38 -2.20
N PHE A 27 17.55 7.85 -3.43
CA PHE A 27 17.31 7.05 -4.63
C PHE A 27 15.84 6.71 -4.94
N THR A 28 14.83 7.46 -4.49
CA THR A 28 13.46 7.32 -5.02
C THR A 28 13.09 8.51 -5.91
N THR A 29 12.65 8.28 -7.15
CA THR A 29 12.07 9.34 -8.01
C THR A 29 10.59 9.60 -7.69
N LEU A 30 9.88 8.58 -7.21
CA LEU A 30 8.54 8.71 -6.62
C LEU A 30 8.68 8.86 -5.10
N LYS A 31 8.28 10.02 -4.56
CA LYS A 31 8.32 10.27 -3.11
C LYS A 31 7.10 9.62 -2.45
N PRO A 32 7.27 8.60 -1.59
CA PRO A 32 6.14 8.02 -0.87
C PRO A 32 5.60 9.01 0.17
N HIS A 33 4.30 8.91 0.45
CA HIS A 33 3.69 9.62 1.57
C HIS A 33 3.86 8.79 2.84
N LEU A 34 4.40 9.37 3.89
CA LEU A 34 4.49 8.73 5.20
C LEU A 34 3.57 9.41 6.20
N GLY A 35 2.81 8.60 6.91
CA GLY A 35 2.04 8.99 8.09
C GLY A 35 2.60 8.29 9.32
N MET A 36 2.52 8.96 10.47
CA MET A 36 2.78 8.36 11.77
C MET A 36 1.44 8.11 12.45
N VAL A 37 1.19 6.86 12.82
CA VAL A 37 0.06 6.46 13.66
C VAL A 37 0.56 6.41 15.09
N GLN A 38 -0.11 7.14 15.99
CA GLN A 38 0.21 7.19 17.41
C GLN A 38 -0.86 6.44 18.19
N TYR A 39 -0.44 5.46 18.97
CA TYR A 39 -1.29 4.72 19.88
C TYR A 39 -1.33 5.40 21.25
N ASP A 40 -2.31 5.04 22.07
CA ASP A 40 -2.54 5.68 23.37
C ASP A 40 -1.50 5.26 24.43
N ASP A 41 -0.77 4.17 24.18
CA ASP A 41 0.39 3.71 24.95
C ASP A 41 1.72 4.37 24.51
N TYR A 42 1.63 5.43 23.70
CA TYR A 42 2.75 6.17 23.10
C TYR A 42 3.55 5.40 22.05
N GLU A 43 3.14 4.20 21.66
CA GLU A 43 3.76 3.52 20.52
C GLU A 43 3.49 4.28 19.21
N GLN A 44 4.47 4.25 18.32
CA GLN A 44 4.39 4.93 17.02
C GLN A 44 4.71 3.95 15.89
N ILE A 45 3.77 3.85 14.95
CA ILE A 45 3.96 3.06 13.72
C ILE A 45 4.03 4.00 12.53
N ALA A 46 5.11 3.87 11.75
CA ALA A 46 5.23 4.52 10.46
C ALA A 46 4.45 3.74 9.41
N VAL A 47 3.52 4.41 8.73
CA VAL A 47 2.77 3.85 7.61
C VAL A 47 3.16 4.61 6.35
N ALA A 48 3.57 3.86 5.32
CA ALA A 48 3.91 4.43 4.02
C ALA A 48 2.83 4.11 3.00
N ASP A 49 2.34 5.14 2.31
CA ASP A 49 1.58 4.96 1.08
C ASP A 49 2.56 4.71 -0.06
N LEU A 50 2.59 3.45 -0.45
CA LEU A 50 3.32 2.97 -1.60
C LEU A 50 2.56 3.43 -2.86
N PRO A 51 3.20 4.11 -3.84
CA PRO A 51 2.56 4.45 -5.11
C PRO A 51 1.81 3.24 -5.67
N GLY A 52 0.61 3.48 -6.19
CA GLY A 52 -0.29 2.42 -6.63
C GLY A 52 0.41 1.47 -7.58
N LEU A 53 0.31 0.17 -7.29
CA LEU A 53 0.70 -0.85 -8.25
C LEU A 53 -0.34 -0.78 -9.36
N ILE A 54 0.11 -0.36 -10.55
CA ILE A 54 -0.61 -0.55 -11.80
C ILE A 54 -0.22 -1.92 -12.37
N GLU A 55 -1.02 -2.46 -13.27
CA GLU A 55 -0.63 -3.65 -14.03
C GLU A 55 0.75 -3.44 -14.67
N ASP A 56 1.56 -4.50 -14.70
CA ASP A 56 2.92 -4.48 -15.23
C ASP A 56 3.91 -3.58 -14.48
N SER A 57 3.58 -3.15 -13.25
CA SER A 57 4.53 -2.39 -12.43
C SER A 57 5.83 -3.18 -12.20
N HIS A 58 5.77 -4.51 -12.13
CA HIS A 58 6.96 -5.38 -12.02
C HIS A 58 7.90 -5.29 -13.23
N LYS A 59 7.39 -4.91 -14.41
CA LYS A 59 8.18 -4.73 -15.64
C LYS A 59 8.89 -3.38 -15.71
N ASN A 60 8.53 -2.40 -14.87
CA ASN A 60 9.15 -1.06 -14.83
C ASN A 60 10.52 -1.08 -14.12
N LYS A 61 11.53 -1.60 -14.83
CA LYS A 61 12.88 -2.01 -14.37
C LYS A 61 13.70 -0.99 -13.56
N GLY A 62 13.39 0.31 -13.57
CA GLY A 62 14.15 1.35 -12.85
C GLY A 62 13.48 1.89 -11.59
N LEU A 63 12.15 2.04 -11.60
CA LEU A 63 11.35 2.57 -10.49
C LEU A 63 11.02 1.51 -9.46
N GLY A 64 10.78 0.27 -9.92
CA GLY A 64 10.42 -0.87 -9.10
C GLY A 64 11.52 -1.24 -8.09
N ILE A 65 12.77 -1.44 -8.54
CA ILE A 65 13.85 -1.97 -7.68
C ILE A 65 14.09 -1.12 -6.42
N MET A 66 14.04 0.21 -6.53
CA MET A 66 14.31 1.09 -5.39
C MET A 66 13.10 1.20 -4.46
N PHE A 67 11.89 1.20 -5.02
CA PHE A 67 10.65 1.03 -4.25
C PHE A 67 10.63 -0.29 -3.46
N LEU A 68 11.09 -1.39 -4.07
CA LEU A 68 11.12 -2.72 -3.45
C LEU A 68 12.03 -2.76 -2.23
N LYS A 69 13.22 -2.14 -2.29
CA LYS A 69 14.09 -2.04 -1.11
C LYS A 69 13.43 -1.33 0.08
N HIS A 70 12.47 -0.45 -0.17
CA HIS A 70 11.73 0.24 0.89
C HIS A 70 10.57 -0.60 1.40
N ALA A 71 9.79 -1.21 0.50
CA ALA A 71 8.74 -2.14 0.88
C ALA A 71 9.29 -3.35 1.66
N GLU A 72 10.49 -3.83 1.32
CA GLU A 72 11.15 -4.95 2.03
C GLU A 72 11.51 -4.62 3.47
N ARG A 73 11.59 -3.34 3.82
CA ARG A 73 11.82 -2.88 5.20
C ARG A 73 10.53 -2.74 6.01
N CYS A 74 9.37 -2.85 5.37
CA CYS A 74 8.09 -2.84 6.07
C CYS A 74 7.92 -4.13 6.90
N ALA A 75 7.40 -3.98 8.12
CA ALA A 75 7.13 -5.11 9.00
C ALA A 75 5.95 -5.96 8.49
N ALA A 76 4.96 -5.33 7.87
CA ALA A 76 3.79 -5.97 7.29
C ALA A 76 3.31 -5.22 6.04
N LEU A 77 2.53 -5.91 5.21
CA LEU A 77 1.90 -5.37 4.02
C LEU A 77 0.39 -5.25 4.23
N LEU A 78 -0.15 -4.07 3.90
CA LEU A 78 -1.59 -3.80 3.94
C LEU A 78 -2.10 -3.73 2.51
N PHE A 79 -2.95 -4.68 2.11
CA PHE A 79 -3.66 -4.65 0.84
C PHE A 79 -5.00 -3.94 1.01
N ILE A 80 -5.20 -2.86 0.29
CA ILE A 80 -6.42 -2.06 0.32
C ILE A 80 -7.19 -2.42 -0.94
N VAL A 81 -8.37 -3.01 -0.74
CA VAL A 81 -9.26 -3.47 -1.80
C VAL A 81 -10.51 -2.61 -1.75
N ASP A 82 -10.90 -2.06 -2.90
CA ASP A 82 -12.17 -1.38 -3.06
C ASP A 82 -13.28 -2.43 -3.17
N VAL A 83 -14.18 -2.50 -2.19
CA VAL A 83 -15.25 -3.51 -2.20
C VAL A 83 -16.50 -3.04 -2.93
N SER A 84 -16.57 -1.80 -3.41
CA SER A 84 -17.74 -1.31 -4.14
C SER A 84 -17.77 -1.71 -5.62
N VAL A 85 -16.80 -2.52 -6.07
CA VAL A 85 -16.74 -3.02 -7.45
C VAL A 85 -17.37 -4.41 -7.54
N GLU A 86 -17.72 -4.84 -8.75
CA GLU A 86 -18.39 -6.13 -8.98
C GLU A 86 -17.56 -7.33 -8.51
N GLU A 87 -16.24 -7.32 -8.76
CA GLU A 87 -15.35 -8.45 -8.42
C GLU A 87 -14.12 -7.98 -7.62
N PRO A 88 -14.26 -7.70 -6.31
CA PRO A 88 -13.15 -7.20 -5.49
C PRO A 88 -12.00 -8.19 -5.34
N TRP A 89 -12.27 -9.49 -5.47
CA TRP A 89 -11.26 -10.55 -5.39
C TRP A 89 -10.24 -10.45 -6.53
N GLU A 90 -10.64 -10.02 -7.73
CA GLU A 90 -9.71 -9.84 -8.85
C GLU A 90 -8.63 -8.81 -8.52
N GLN A 91 -8.99 -7.74 -7.81
CA GLN A 91 -8.01 -6.76 -7.35
C GLN A 91 -6.99 -7.40 -6.41
N LEU A 92 -7.43 -8.25 -5.49
CA LEU A 92 -6.54 -8.96 -4.56
C LEU A 92 -5.62 -9.94 -5.30
N GLU A 93 -6.15 -10.66 -6.30
CA GLU A 93 -5.39 -11.56 -7.16
C GLU A 93 -4.32 -10.80 -7.93
N THR A 94 -4.66 -9.69 -8.57
CA THR A 94 -3.70 -8.82 -9.27
C THR A 94 -2.61 -8.30 -8.33
N LEU A 95 -2.98 -7.79 -7.15
CA LEU A 95 -2.01 -7.29 -6.17
C LEU A 95 -1.08 -8.40 -5.68
N THR A 96 -1.62 -9.59 -5.44
CA THR A 96 -0.84 -10.76 -5.00
C THR A 96 0.09 -11.24 -6.11
N HIS A 97 -0.40 -11.31 -7.34
CA HIS A 97 0.40 -11.66 -8.52
C HIS A 97 1.57 -10.69 -8.69
N GLU A 98 1.31 -9.39 -8.69
CA GLU A 98 2.35 -8.38 -8.80
C GLU A 98 3.39 -8.56 -7.69
N ILE A 99 2.97 -8.64 -6.41
CA ILE A 99 3.93 -8.81 -5.29
C ILE A 99 4.77 -10.08 -5.44
N ASN A 100 4.18 -11.19 -5.91
CA ASN A 100 4.90 -12.43 -6.19
C ASN A 100 5.95 -12.26 -7.27
N GLN A 101 5.62 -11.57 -8.37
CA GLN A 101 6.55 -11.29 -9.47
C GLN A 101 7.64 -10.29 -9.06
N PHE A 102 7.34 -9.42 -8.11
CA PHE A 102 8.24 -8.38 -7.65
C PHE A 102 9.35 -8.87 -6.70
N SER A 103 9.01 -9.62 -5.65
CA SER A 103 9.99 -10.16 -4.69
C SER A 103 9.39 -11.27 -3.85
N THR A 104 10.05 -12.44 -3.84
CA THR A 104 9.68 -13.57 -2.98
C THR A 104 9.75 -13.20 -1.50
N ARG A 105 10.71 -12.35 -1.08
CA ARG A 105 10.83 -11.88 0.31
C ARG A 105 9.67 -10.97 0.72
N LEU A 106 9.13 -10.17 -0.19
CA LEU A 106 7.92 -9.38 0.08
C LEU A 106 6.70 -10.28 0.23
N ASN A 107 6.62 -11.33 -0.57
CA ASN A 107 5.54 -12.30 -0.46
C ASN A 107 5.55 -13.06 0.88
N GLU A 108 6.70 -13.25 1.51
CA GLU A 108 6.77 -13.90 2.83
C GLU A 108 6.36 -12.98 3.99
N ARG A 109 6.22 -11.67 3.76
CA ARG A 109 5.82 -10.72 4.82
C ARG A 109 4.38 -10.99 5.29
N PRO A 110 4.08 -10.75 6.57
CA PRO A 110 2.70 -10.73 7.06
C PRO A 110 1.84 -9.80 6.20
N LYS A 111 0.68 -10.28 5.76
CA LYS A 111 -0.24 -9.54 4.89
C LYS A 111 -1.59 -9.42 5.57
N MET A 112 -2.19 -8.24 5.47
CA MET A 112 -3.56 -7.99 5.90
C MET A 112 -4.34 -7.34 4.77
N VAL A 113 -5.56 -7.81 4.54
CA VAL A 113 -6.49 -7.23 3.57
C VAL A 113 -7.41 -6.26 4.30
N ILE A 114 -7.58 -5.07 3.74
CA ILE A 114 -8.45 -4.01 4.22
C ILE A 114 -9.52 -3.82 3.14
N ALA A 115 -10.75 -4.21 3.47
CA ALA A 115 -11.93 -3.87 2.70
C ALA A 115 -12.22 -2.36 2.89
N ASN A 116 -12.17 -1.60 1.81
CA ASN A 116 -12.39 -0.16 1.83
C ASN A 116 -13.57 0.24 0.95
N LYS A 117 -14.13 1.43 1.20
CA LYS A 117 -15.35 1.95 0.54
C LYS A 117 -16.62 1.15 0.84
N ILE A 118 -16.70 0.58 2.04
CA ILE A 118 -17.88 -0.14 2.54
C ILE A 118 -19.14 0.75 2.65
N ASP A 119 -18.95 2.07 2.58
CA ASP A 119 -20.01 3.08 2.60
C ASP A 119 -20.68 3.29 1.22
N LEU A 120 -20.12 2.73 0.15
CA LEU A 120 -20.66 2.88 -1.21
C LEU A 120 -21.67 1.79 -1.58
N PRO A 121 -22.66 2.09 -2.45
CA PRO A 121 -23.52 1.07 -3.02
C PRO A 121 -22.73 0.00 -3.76
N GLY A 122 -23.11 -1.27 -3.60
CA GLY A 122 -22.41 -2.42 -4.20
C GLY A 122 -21.32 -3.03 -3.32
N ALA A 123 -21.09 -2.52 -2.11
CA ALA A 123 -20.17 -3.07 -1.13
C ALA A 123 -20.82 -4.06 -0.13
N GLU A 124 -22.05 -4.51 -0.42
CA GLU A 124 -22.84 -5.43 0.42
C GLU A 124 -22.43 -6.90 0.27
#